data_AF-A0ABD0BVI8-F1
#
_entry.id   AF-A0ABD0BVI8-F1
#
_cell.length_a   1.000
_cell.length_b   1.000
_cell.length_c   1.000
_cell.angle_alpha   90.00
_cell.angle_beta   90.00
_cell.angle_gamma   90.00
#
_symmetry.space_group_name_H-M   'P 1'
#
loop_
_entity.id
_entity.type
_entity.pdbx_description
1 polymer ?
#
loop_
_entity_poly.entity_id
_entity_poly.type
_entity_poly.pdbx_seq_one_letter_code
_entity_poly.pdbx_strand_id
1 'polypeptide(L)'
;MTQPMKLRGYQKWDTFCDAVGNMMSNTLLPADGKGVMVALRPVPGIRVEQALTLCRPNRIGDIMTIGDNRLVLFLSFCRVNDLDTALNHIFPLPTADIFSNRMVWFEDNLIAAELVQMRALPPEKWAKPLPVTSGAKPVLNAKHDGHVWRRVPEPLRLLDENKESAPL
;
A
#
# COMPACT_ATOMS: atom_id res chain seq x y z
N MET A 1 20.94 6.38 -15.56
CA MET A 1 20.31 5.09 -15.90
C MET A 1 18.84 5.36 -16.21
N THR A 2 18.43 5.21 -17.47
CA THR A 2 17.14 5.67 -18.04
C THR A 2 16.18 4.50 -18.23
N GLN A 3 15.66 3.94 -17.13
CA GLN A 3 14.64 2.89 -17.22
C GLN A 3 13.43 3.24 -16.33
N PRO A 4 12.19 3.05 -16.82
CA PRO A 4 11.00 3.20 -15.98
C PRO A 4 11.10 2.27 -14.75
N MET A 5 10.55 2.72 -13.62
CA MET A 5 10.69 2.03 -12.35
C MET A 5 10.14 0.60 -12.44
N LYS A 6 11.02 -0.39 -12.24
CA LYS A 6 10.70 -1.82 -12.29
C LYS A 6 10.37 -2.42 -10.92
N LEU A 7 10.35 -1.59 -9.89
CA LEU A 7 10.07 -2.01 -8.52
C LEU A 7 8.55 -2.16 -8.31
N ARG A 8 8.18 -3.00 -7.35
CA ARG A 8 6.79 -3.22 -6.93
C ARG A 8 6.72 -3.50 -5.44
N GLY A 9 5.69 -2.98 -4.78
CA GLY A 9 5.40 -3.29 -3.38
C GLY A 9 6.38 -2.65 -2.41
N TYR A 10 6.58 -3.31 -1.26
CA TYR A 10 7.37 -2.75 -0.18
C TYR A 10 8.84 -2.59 -0.58
N GLN A 11 9.39 -1.40 -0.36
CA GLN A 11 10.80 -1.07 -0.51
C GLN A 11 11.34 -0.49 0.79
N LYS A 12 12.62 -0.73 1.06
CA LYS A 12 13.34 -0.05 2.14
C LYS A 12 13.30 1.46 1.93
N TRP A 13 13.37 2.23 3.01
CA TRP A 13 13.26 3.68 2.98
C TRP A 13 14.20 4.34 1.96
N ASP A 14 15.49 3.99 1.99
CA ASP A 14 16.47 4.52 1.03
C ASP A 14 16.14 4.14 -0.41
N THR A 15 15.84 2.86 -0.65
CA THR A 15 15.51 2.35 -1.97
C THR A 15 14.26 3.02 -2.54
N PHE A 16 13.27 3.31 -1.70
CA PHE A 16 12.09 4.09 -2.07
C PHE A 16 12.50 5.51 -2.48
N CYS A 17 13.25 6.22 -1.62
CA CYS A 17 13.67 7.60 -1.88
C CYS A 17 14.52 7.72 -3.15
N ASP A 18 15.38 6.74 -3.42
CA ASP A 18 16.20 6.69 -4.62
C ASP A 18 15.39 6.34 -5.87
N ALA A 19 14.45 5.41 -5.78
CA ALA A 19 13.60 5.04 -6.90
C ALA A 19 12.69 6.20 -7.34
N VAL A 20 12.03 6.87 -6.40
CA VAL A 20 11.18 8.04 -6.69
C VAL A 20 12.05 9.21 -7.15
N GLY A 21 13.21 9.46 -6.51
CA GLY A 21 14.14 10.52 -6.93
C GLY A 21 14.64 10.34 -8.37
N ASN A 22 15.03 9.11 -8.74
CA ASN A 22 15.40 8.77 -10.10
C ASN A 22 14.25 9.02 -11.08
N MET A 23 13.01 8.68 -10.71
CA MET A 23 11.84 8.96 -11.55
C MET A 23 11.63 10.46 -11.73
N MET A 24 11.70 11.26 -10.67
CA MET A 24 11.54 12.72 -10.75
C MET A 24 12.62 13.39 -11.61
N SER A 25 13.85 12.87 -11.58
CA SER A 25 14.95 13.36 -12.44
C SER A 25 14.83 12.97 -13.92
N ASN A 26 13.90 12.09 -14.29
CA ASN A 26 13.77 11.61 -15.66
C ASN A 26 13.06 12.64 -16.56
N THR A 27 13.82 13.28 -17.45
CA THR A 27 13.35 14.30 -18.40
C THR A 27 12.64 13.74 -19.64
N LEU A 28 12.65 12.42 -19.84
CA LEU A 28 11.95 11.76 -20.95
C LEU A 28 10.45 11.56 -20.67
N LEU A 29 10.03 11.71 -19.41
CA LEU A 29 8.63 11.60 -19.01
C LEU A 29 7.96 12.98 -19.05
N PRO A 30 6.66 13.05 -19.40
CA PRO A 30 5.91 14.30 -19.33
C PRO A 30 6.02 14.95 -17.94
N ALA A 31 6.13 16.28 -17.92
CA ALA A 31 6.08 17.06 -16.69
C ALA A 31 4.76 16.81 -15.95
N ASP A 32 4.83 16.61 -14.63
CA ASP A 32 3.69 16.35 -13.73
C ASP A 32 2.83 15.13 -14.09
N GLY A 33 3.35 14.26 -14.95
CA GLY A 33 2.71 13.01 -15.39
C GLY A 33 3.39 11.75 -14.83
N LYS A 34 4.38 11.89 -13.95
CA LYS A 34 5.22 10.80 -13.46
C LYS A 34 4.47 9.91 -12.45
N GLY A 35 3.58 10.50 -11.65
CA GLY A 35 2.75 9.76 -10.71
C GLY A 35 2.30 10.60 -9.53
N VAL A 36 1.67 9.93 -8.56
CA VAL A 36 1.21 10.56 -7.31
C VAL A 36 1.92 9.91 -6.14
N MET A 37 2.43 10.73 -5.23
CA MET A 37 2.93 10.30 -3.93
C MET A 37 1.86 10.58 -2.86
N VAL A 38 1.64 9.63 -1.97
CA VAL A 38 0.68 9.76 -0.87
C VAL A 38 1.29 9.24 0.42
N ALA A 39 1.21 10.03 1.49
CA ALA A 39 1.54 9.60 2.84
C ALA A 39 0.26 9.41 3.65
N LEU A 40 0.04 8.18 4.11
CA LEU A 40 -1.13 7.76 4.88
C LEU A 40 -0.73 7.56 6.34
N ARG A 41 -1.46 8.20 7.26
CA ARG A 41 -1.31 8.00 8.70
C ARG A 41 -2.38 7.03 9.21
N PRO A 42 -1.99 5.87 9.77
CA PRO A 42 -2.96 4.93 10.35
C PRO A 42 -3.82 5.59 11.43
N VAL A 43 -5.03 5.06 11.64
CA VAL A 43 -5.86 5.44 12.79
C VAL A 43 -5.21 5.02 14.11
N PRO A 44 -5.46 5.75 15.22
CA PRO A 44 -5.07 5.31 16.55
C PRO A 44 -5.60 3.90 16.81
N GLY A 45 -4.70 2.95 17.13
CA GLY A 45 -5.04 1.54 17.33
C GLY A 45 -4.56 0.59 16.23
N ILE A 46 -4.24 1.10 15.04
CA ILE A 46 -3.61 0.33 13.97
C ILE A 46 -2.14 0.74 13.84
N ARG A 47 -1.22 -0.22 13.92
CA ARG A 47 0.20 0.05 13.69
C ARG A 47 0.49 0.16 12.18
N VAL A 48 1.48 0.97 11.82
CA VAL A 48 1.84 1.20 10.41
C VAL A 48 2.26 -0.10 9.71
N GLU A 49 2.87 -1.02 10.44
CA GLU A 49 3.27 -2.32 9.92
C GLU A 49 2.08 -3.23 9.64
N GLN A 50 0.97 -3.09 10.39
CA GLN A 50 -0.29 -3.79 10.10
C GLN A 50 -0.99 -3.18 8.88
N ALA A 51 -0.97 -1.85 8.75
CA ALA A 51 -1.48 -1.21 7.55
C ALA A 51 -0.70 -1.65 6.29
N LEU A 52 0.61 -1.91 6.43
CA LEU A 52 1.44 -2.42 5.35
C LEU A 52 1.04 -3.84 4.90
N THR A 53 0.61 -4.73 5.81
CA THR A 53 0.20 -6.09 5.40
C THR A 53 -1.10 -6.11 4.60
N LEU A 54 -1.93 -5.07 4.77
CA LEU A 54 -3.14 -4.85 3.98
C LEU A 54 -2.84 -4.22 2.62
N CYS A 55 -1.68 -3.56 2.45
CA CYS A 55 -1.33 -2.87 1.22
C CYS A 55 -0.83 -3.87 0.16
N ARG A 56 -1.62 -4.08 -0.91
CA ARG A 56 -1.30 -5.05 -1.97
C ARG A 56 -1.34 -4.43 -3.36
N PRO A 57 -0.29 -3.68 -3.76
CA PRO A 57 -0.21 -3.14 -5.11
C PRO A 57 0.01 -4.27 -6.14
N ASN A 58 -0.86 -4.31 -7.15
CA ASN A 58 -0.79 -5.31 -8.22
C ASN A 58 0.14 -4.90 -9.37
N ARG A 59 0.33 -3.58 -9.58
CA ARG A 59 1.02 -3.02 -10.74
C ARG A 59 2.51 -2.78 -10.47
N ILE A 60 3.34 -3.02 -11.49
CA ILE A 60 4.77 -2.64 -11.48
C ILE A 60 4.86 -1.12 -11.59
N GLY A 61 5.69 -0.51 -10.75
CA GLY A 61 5.77 0.95 -10.61
C GLY A 61 4.97 1.48 -9.40
N ASP A 62 4.21 0.64 -8.72
CA ASP A 62 3.57 1.02 -7.46
C ASP A 62 4.43 0.48 -6.31
N ILE A 63 5.08 1.39 -5.61
CA ILE A 63 5.97 1.07 -4.49
C ILE A 63 5.50 1.76 -3.22
N MET A 64 5.87 1.18 -2.09
CA MET A 64 5.50 1.70 -0.78
C MET A 64 6.63 1.53 0.23
N THR A 65 6.69 2.41 1.19
CA THR A 65 7.59 2.32 2.34
C THR A 65 6.88 2.75 3.61
N ILE A 66 7.48 2.45 4.76
CA ILE A 66 6.94 2.83 6.07
C ILE A 66 8.03 3.54 6.88
N GLY A 67 7.65 4.61 7.56
CA GLY A 67 8.56 5.40 8.39
C GLY A 67 7.84 6.56 9.07
N ASP A 68 8.35 6.98 10.23
CA ASP A 68 7.74 8.05 11.06
C ASP A 68 6.23 7.82 11.32
N ASN A 69 5.85 6.55 11.54
CA ASN A 69 4.45 6.12 11.75
C ASN A 69 3.50 6.50 10.59
N ARG A 70 4.02 6.55 9.36
CA ARG A 70 3.29 6.79 8.12
C ARG A 70 3.61 5.71 7.09
N LEU A 71 2.61 5.35 6.31
CA LEU A 71 2.77 4.49 5.14
C LEU A 71 2.79 5.42 3.92
N VAL A 72 3.92 5.43 3.21
CA VAL A 72 4.11 6.27 2.03
C VAL A 72 4.01 5.39 0.80
N LEU A 73 3.12 5.73 -0.13
CA LEU A 73 3.04 5.09 -1.45
C LEU A 73 3.44 6.07 -2.54
N PHE A 74 4.02 5.51 -3.60
CA PHE A 74 4.18 6.19 -4.86
C PHE A 74 3.53 5.35 -5.96
N LEU A 75 2.59 5.95 -6.68
CA LEU A 75 1.81 5.32 -7.75
C LEU A 75 2.25 5.90 -9.10
N SER A 76 2.96 5.10 -9.90
CA SER A 76 3.50 5.55 -11.19
C SER A 76 2.38 5.80 -12.20
N PHE A 77 2.45 6.91 -12.93
CA PHE A 77 1.46 7.30 -13.95
C PHE A 77 0.01 7.34 -13.43
N CYS A 78 -0.19 7.49 -12.12
CA CYS A 78 -1.50 7.74 -11.53
C CYS A 78 -1.81 9.24 -11.62
N ARG A 79 -3.09 9.59 -11.82
CA ARG A 79 -3.57 10.97 -11.70
C ARG A 79 -4.20 11.17 -10.33
N VAL A 80 -4.17 12.40 -9.84
CA VAL A 80 -4.77 12.75 -8.53
C VAL A 80 -6.27 12.40 -8.47
N ASN A 81 -7.01 12.53 -9.57
CA ASN A 81 -8.43 12.19 -9.65
C ASN A 81 -8.69 10.68 -9.53
N ASP A 82 -7.73 9.85 -9.96
CA ASP A 82 -7.83 8.39 -9.93
C ASP A 82 -7.21 7.79 -8.65
N LEU A 83 -6.69 8.63 -7.75
CA LEU A 83 -6.01 8.19 -6.52
C LEU A 83 -6.94 7.35 -5.64
N ASP A 84 -8.16 7.82 -5.39
CA ASP A 84 -9.12 7.10 -4.55
C ASP A 84 -9.49 5.74 -5.15
N THR A 85 -9.67 5.69 -6.47
CA THR A 85 -9.90 4.44 -7.22
C THR A 85 -8.71 3.49 -7.11
N ALA A 86 -7.49 4.00 -7.26
CA ALA A 86 -6.27 3.22 -7.14
C ALA A 86 -6.11 2.66 -5.71
N LEU A 87 -6.34 3.47 -4.69
CA LEU A 87 -6.28 3.05 -3.29
C LEU A 87 -7.31 1.96 -2.97
N ASN A 88 -8.53 2.04 -3.51
CA ASN A 88 -9.57 1.01 -3.36
C ASN A 88 -9.18 -0.34 -3.99
N HIS A 89 -8.29 -0.34 -4.98
CA HIS A 89 -7.75 -1.57 -5.56
C HIS A 89 -6.52 -2.12 -4.82
N ILE A 90 -5.78 -1.25 -4.12
CA ILE A 90 -4.58 -1.61 -3.38
C ILE A 90 -4.93 -2.17 -1.99
N PHE A 91 -5.96 -1.61 -1.34
CA PHE A 91 -6.38 -2.00 -0.01
C PHE A 91 -7.64 -2.87 -0.04
N PRO A 92 -7.71 -3.95 0.76
CA PRO A 92 -8.89 -4.82 0.89
C PRO A 92 -9.96 -4.24 1.83
N LEU A 93 -9.85 -2.97 2.20
CA LEU A 93 -10.77 -2.24 3.07
C LEU A 93 -10.83 -0.76 2.63
N PRO A 94 -11.91 -0.03 2.97
CA PRO A 94 -11.94 1.41 2.79
C PRO A 94 -10.74 2.07 3.46
N THR A 95 -10.07 2.98 2.75
CA THR A 95 -8.92 3.71 3.31
C THR A 95 -9.31 4.54 4.54
N ALA A 96 -10.55 5.02 4.62
CA ALA A 96 -11.08 5.76 5.76
C ALA A 96 -11.15 4.93 7.06
N ASP A 97 -11.24 3.61 6.96
CA ASP A 97 -11.28 2.73 8.14
C ASP A 97 -9.88 2.45 8.70
N ILE A 98 -8.86 2.54 7.83
CA ILE A 98 -7.46 2.20 8.17
C ILE A 98 -6.66 3.47 8.51
N PHE A 99 -6.95 4.58 7.83
CA PHE A 99 -6.14 5.79 7.87
C PHE A 99 -6.94 7.00 8.34
N SER A 100 -6.39 7.72 9.31
CA SER A 100 -6.98 8.94 9.88
C SER A 100 -6.63 10.19 9.07
N ASN A 101 -5.47 10.20 8.43
CA ASN A 101 -4.98 11.35 7.68
C ASN A 101 -4.25 10.91 6.41
N ARG A 102 -4.34 11.73 5.37
CA ARG A 102 -3.61 11.54 4.11
C ARG A 102 -3.02 12.87 3.64
N MET A 103 -1.81 12.81 3.13
CA MET A 103 -1.16 13.92 2.42
C MET A 103 -0.83 13.45 1.01
N VAL A 104 -1.09 14.28 0.01
CA VAL A 104 -0.98 13.92 -1.41
C VAL A 104 -0.11 14.95 -2.12
N TRP A 105 0.86 14.46 -2.88
CA TRP A 105 1.72 15.27 -3.75
C TRP A 105 1.69 14.68 -5.16
N PHE A 106 1.32 15.50 -6.14
CA PHE A 106 1.19 15.07 -7.53
C PHE A 106 2.05 15.90 -8.50
N GLU A 107 2.47 17.10 -8.11
CA GLU A 107 3.43 17.89 -8.88
C GLU A 107 4.85 17.40 -8.64
N ASP A 108 5.66 17.36 -9.70
CA ASP A 108 7.02 16.85 -9.64
C ASP A 108 7.88 17.62 -8.62
N ASN A 109 7.69 18.94 -8.54
CA ASN A 109 8.40 19.82 -7.61
C ASN A 109 8.04 19.53 -6.15
N LEU A 110 6.76 19.27 -5.87
CA LEU A 110 6.28 18.95 -4.52
C LEU A 110 6.77 17.58 -4.07
N ILE A 111 6.76 16.60 -4.97
CA ILE A 111 7.32 15.27 -4.71
C ILE A 111 8.81 15.36 -4.45
N ALA A 112 9.56 16.13 -5.25
CA ALA A 112 10.98 16.34 -5.05
C ALA A 112 11.31 17.03 -3.72
N ALA A 113 10.53 18.05 -3.34
CA ALA A 113 10.69 18.75 -2.06
C ALA A 113 10.41 17.81 -0.87
N GLU A 114 9.36 17.00 -0.93
CA GLU A 114 9.04 16.02 0.10
C GLU A 114 10.11 14.93 0.20
N LEU A 115 10.70 14.48 -0.91
CA LEU A 115 11.83 13.54 -0.89
C LEU A 115 13.04 14.07 -0.12
N VAL A 116 13.31 15.38 -0.17
CA VAL A 116 14.37 15.99 0.64
C VAL A 116 14.06 15.86 2.14
N GLN A 117 12.81 16.11 2.54
CA GLN A 117 12.36 15.94 3.93
C GLN A 117 12.42 14.46 4.37
N MET A 118 11.98 13.54 3.50
CA MET A 118 12.04 12.11 3.75
C MET A 118 13.48 11.60 3.93
N ARG A 119 14.43 12.11 3.15
CA ARG A 119 15.86 11.76 3.27
C ARG A 119 16.50 12.33 4.54
N ALA A 120 15.97 13.42 5.08
CA ALA A 120 16.44 14.00 6.34
C ALA A 120 15.97 13.22 7.59
N LEU A 121 15.04 12.26 7.44
CA LEU A 121 14.58 11.45 8.57
C LEU A 121 15.65 10.46 9.05
N PRO A 122 15.95 10.43 10.36
CA PRO A 122 16.98 9.55 10.90
C PRO A 122 16.60 8.06 10.72
N PRO A 123 17.59 7.17 10.51
CA PRO A 123 17.35 5.74 10.30
C PRO A 123 16.59 5.03 11.42
N GLU A 124 16.65 5.57 12.64
CA GLU A 124 15.92 5.05 13.81
C GLU A 124 14.40 5.12 13.64
N LYS A 125 13.91 6.06 12.82
CA LYS A 125 12.48 6.23 12.52
C LYS A 125 12.01 5.38 11.34
N TRP A 126 12.91 4.64 10.70
CA TRP A 126 12.53 3.73 9.63
C TRP A 126 11.85 2.50 10.23
N ALA A 127 10.55 2.38 9.98
CA ALA A 127 9.81 1.25 10.49
C ALA A 127 10.21 0.00 9.69
N LYS A 128 10.37 -1.14 10.38
CA LYS A 128 10.63 -2.43 9.74
C LYS A 128 9.31 -3.15 9.53
N PRO A 129 9.07 -3.78 8.38
CA PRO A 129 7.84 -4.54 8.15
C PRO A 129 7.75 -5.66 9.18
N LEU A 130 6.53 -5.99 9.61
CA LEU A 130 6.30 -7.18 10.43
C LEU A 130 6.78 -8.42 9.65
N PRO A 131 7.42 -9.40 10.32
CA PRO A 131 7.79 -10.65 9.67
C PRO A 131 6.54 -11.30 9.09
N VAL A 132 6.51 -11.44 7.77
CA VAL A 132 5.36 -11.99 7.05
C VAL A 132 5.29 -13.49 7.36
N THR A 133 4.41 -13.91 8.25
CA THR A 133 4.02 -15.32 8.34
C THR A 133 3.21 -15.64 7.10
N SER A 134 3.82 -16.35 6.14
CA SER A 134 3.21 -16.85 4.92
C SER A 134 2.11 -17.88 5.24
N GLY A 135 0.97 -17.38 5.70
CA GLY A 135 -0.26 -18.11 5.90
C GLY A 135 -1.36 -17.26 5.31
N ALA A 136 -1.51 -17.32 3.99
CA ALA A 136 -2.51 -16.58 3.22
C ALA A 136 -3.91 -17.10 3.52
N LYS A 137 -4.42 -16.86 4.73
CA LYS A 137 -5.86 -16.76 4.94
C LYS A 137 -6.26 -15.33 4.60
N PRO A 138 -7.34 -15.10 3.82
CA PRO A 138 -7.87 -13.75 3.68
C PRO A 138 -8.19 -13.27 5.09
N VAL A 139 -7.49 -12.22 5.55
CA VAL A 139 -7.68 -11.65 6.89
C VAL A 139 -9.10 -11.08 7.04
N LEU A 140 -9.81 -10.89 5.92
CA LEU A 140 -11.13 -10.29 5.86
C LEU A 140 -12.06 -11.03 4.90
N ASN A 141 -13.22 -11.43 5.40
CA ASN A 141 -14.37 -11.90 4.63
C ASN A 141 -15.13 -10.73 4.02
N ALA A 142 -14.44 -9.86 3.29
CA ALA A 142 -15.01 -8.70 2.61
C ALA A 142 -14.47 -8.59 1.18
N LYS A 143 -15.35 -8.33 0.22
CA LYS A 143 -15.02 -8.13 -1.19
C LYS A 143 -15.62 -6.81 -1.68
N HIS A 144 -14.86 -6.09 -2.51
CA HIS A 144 -15.32 -4.88 -3.18
C HIS A 144 -15.93 -5.25 -4.55
N ASP A 145 -17.23 -5.07 -4.72
CA ASP A 145 -17.96 -5.37 -5.97
C ASP A 145 -17.95 -4.19 -6.97
N GLY A 146 -17.02 -3.24 -6.81
CA GLY A 146 -16.87 -2.07 -7.69
C GLY A 146 -17.65 -0.82 -7.25
N HIS A 147 -18.68 -0.98 -6.40
CA HIS A 147 -19.45 0.14 -5.84
C HIS A 147 -19.49 0.18 -4.31
N VAL A 148 -19.49 -0.97 -3.63
CA VAL A 148 -19.67 -1.06 -2.16
C VAL A 148 -18.88 -2.25 -1.61
N TRP A 149 -18.37 -2.09 -0.39
CA TRP A 149 -17.77 -3.16 0.41
C TRP A 149 -18.84 -4.10 0.96
N ARG A 150 -18.78 -5.39 0.61
CA ARG A 150 -19.73 -6.40 1.10
C ARG A 150 -19.00 -7.52 1.82
N ARG A 151 -19.54 -7.95 2.96
CA ARG A 151 -19.09 -9.18 3.62
C ARG A 151 -19.57 -10.38 2.82
N VAL A 152 -18.67 -11.32 2.54
CA VAL A 152 -19.05 -12.60 1.90
C VAL A 152 -19.42 -13.56 3.02
N PRO A 153 -20.68 -14.04 3.10
CA PRO A 153 -21.05 -15.04 4.08
C PRO A 153 -20.28 -16.34 3.80
N GLU A 154 -19.60 -16.86 4.82
CA GLU A 154 -19.03 -18.20 4.75
C GLU A 154 -20.16 -19.22 4.94
N PRO A 155 -20.34 -20.18 4.02
CA PRO A 155 -21.31 -21.25 4.20
C PRO A 155 -20.84 -22.17 5.34
N LEU A 156 -21.48 -22.07 6.50
CA LEU A 156 -21.38 -23.08 7.54
C LEU A 156 -22.20 -24.30 7.11
N ARG A 157 -21.54 -25.42 6.81
CA ARG A 157 -22.21 -26.72 6.81
C ARG A 157 -22.37 -27.16 8.25
N LEU A 158 -23.62 -27.29 8.69
CA LEU A 158 -23.92 -28.06 9.89
C LEU A 158 -23.75 -29.54 9.51
N LEU A 159 -22.79 -30.22 10.16
CA LEU A 159 -22.44 -31.65 10.01
C LEU A 159 -21.37 -31.98 8.94
N ASP A 160 -20.19 -32.38 9.40
CA ASP A 160 -19.27 -33.23 8.64
C ASP A 160 -19.86 -34.65 8.63
N GLU A 161 -20.31 -35.14 7.46
CA GLU A 161 -20.67 -36.55 7.27
C GLU A 161 -19.42 -37.45 7.30
N ASN A 162 -18.77 -37.58 8.45
CA ASN A 162 -17.84 -38.66 8.73
C ASN A 162 -17.60 -38.83 10.23
N LYS A 163 -18.49 -39.60 10.88
CA LYS A 163 -18.17 -40.58 11.95
C LYS A 163 -19.46 -41.17 12.55
N GLU A 164 -20.09 -42.06 11.81
CA GLU A 164 -20.91 -43.14 12.37
C GLU A 164 -20.44 -44.42 11.68
N SER A 165 -19.46 -45.14 12.22
CA SER A 165 -19.78 -46.31 13.04
C SER A 165 -18.56 -46.72 13.87
N ALA A 166 -18.79 -46.94 15.16
CA ALA A 166 -17.86 -47.58 16.08
C ALA A 166 -17.88 -49.12 15.87
N PRO A 167 -16.77 -49.83 16.09
CA PRO A 167 -16.76 -51.30 16.06
C PRO A 167 -17.33 -51.88 17.36
N LEU A 168 -18.14 -52.92 17.24
CA LEU A 168 -18.37 -53.95 18.27
C LEU A 168 -17.93 -55.30 17.68
#